data_AF-A0A1Q4W8Z8-F1
#
_entry.id   AF-A0A1Q4W8Z8-F1
#
_cell.length_a   1.000
_cell.length_b   1.000
_cell.length_c   1.000
_cell.angle_alpha   90.00
_cell.angle_beta   90.00
_cell.angle_gamma   90.00
#
_symmetry.space_group_name_H-M   'P 1'
#
loop_
_entity.id
_entity.type
_entity.pdbx_description
1 polymer ?
#
loop_
_entity_poly.entity_id
_entity_poly.type
_entity_poly.pdbx_seq_one_letter_code
_entity_poly.pdbx_strand_id
1 'polypeptide(L)'
;MTAEGRTAEYPLHEVALLDEYSGTDGHVYVALPTGRRQMVSVPLDGTPEAEVRKFVVEVFNAAADAKAATAERQALVPRAEADLREAVEDTAEQEEARRRLADVLARQKADTRIPGARRELDEARDRWQRLTGRRPV
;
A
#
# COMPACT_ATOMS: atom_id res chain seq x y z
N MET A 1 -6.13 -42.85 9.68
CA MET A 1 -5.00 -43.44 8.93
C MET A 1 -4.49 -42.32 8.01
N THR A 2 -3.37 -41.71 8.39
CA THR A 2 -3.11 -40.28 8.21
C THR A 2 -2.20 -40.01 7.02
N ALA A 3 -2.68 -39.24 6.05
CA ALA A 3 -1.81 -38.46 5.18
C ALA A 3 -1.99 -37.01 5.60
N GLU A 4 -0.92 -36.39 6.09
CA GLU A 4 -0.85 -34.98 6.52
C GLU A 4 -1.62 -34.09 5.54
N GLY A 5 -2.78 -33.61 5.98
CA GLY A 5 -3.61 -32.70 5.18
C GLY A 5 -2.89 -31.37 5.08
N ARG A 6 -2.01 -31.21 4.08
CA ARG A 6 -1.50 -29.89 3.72
C ARG A 6 -2.67 -29.06 3.22
N THR A 7 -3.17 -28.16 4.06
CA THR A 7 -4.06 -27.10 3.65
C THR A 7 -3.29 -26.18 2.71
N ALA A 8 -3.79 -26.02 1.48
CA ALA A 8 -3.25 -25.08 0.50
C ALA A 8 -4.38 -24.17 0.06
N GLU A 9 -4.18 -22.86 0.22
CA GLU A 9 -5.09 -21.84 -0.28
C GLU A 9 -4.65 -21.40 -1.66
N TYR A 10 -5.61 -21.31 -2.59
CA TYR A 10 -5.38 -20.86 -3.95
C TYR A 10 -6.24 -19.63 -4.25
N PRO A 11 -5.73 -18.63 -4.98
CA PRO A 11 -6.52 -17.49 -5.38
C PRO A 11 -7.71 -17.94 -6.24
N LEU A 12 -8.90 -17.47 -5.87
CA LEU A 12 -10.14 -17.89 -6.52
C LEU A 12 -10.17 -17.56 -8.02
N HIS A 13 -9.60 -16.42 -8.42
CA HIS A 13 -9.55 -15.97 -9.82
C HIS A 13 -8.65 -16.82 -10.73
N GLU A 14 -7.89 -17.77 -10.17
CA GLU A 14 -7.03 -18.69 -10.91
C GLU A 14 -7.56 -20.14 -10.91
N VAL A 15 -8.73 -20.36 -10.31
CA VAL A 15 -9.38 -21.66 -10.24
C VAL A 15 -10.44 -21.78 -11.32
N ALA A 16 -10.57 -22.96 -11.93
CA ALA A 16 -11.67 -23.30 -12.83
C ALA A 16 -12.39 -24.55 -12.35
N LEU A 17 -13.71 -24.58 -12.56
CA LEU A 17 -14.57 -25.69 -12.19
C LEU A 17 -15.23 -26.33 -13.40
N LEU A 18 -15.47 -27.64 -13.29
CA LEU A 18 -16.33 -28.41 -14.18
C LEU A 18 -17.13 -29.40 -13.33
N ASP A 19 -18.41 -29.58 -13.63
CA ASP A 19 -19.23 -30.65 -13.10
C ASP A 19 -19.63 -31.67 -14.18
N GLU A 20 -19.64 -32.93 -13.79
CA GLU A 20 -20.14 -34.05 -14.58
C GLU A 20 -20.97 -34.96 -13.68
N TYR A 21 -22.03 -35.58 -14.20
CA TYR A 21 -22.92 -36.43 -13.40
C TYR A 21 -22.98 -37.83 -13.99
N SER A 22 -22.83 -38.85 -13.14
CA SER A 22 -22.91 -40.25 -13.57
C SER A 22 -23.61 -41.12 -12.51
N GLY A 23 -24.69 -41.78 -12.91
CA GLY A 23 -25.45 -42.65 -12.01
C GLY A 23 -25.98 -41.89 -10.79
N THR A 24 -25.48 -42.27 -9.61
CA THR A 24 -25.85 -41.69 -8.32
C THR A 24 -24.85 -40.65 -7.81
N ASP A 25 -23.82 -40.33 -8.59
CA ASP A 25 -22.73 -39.43 -8.18
C ASP A 25 -22.64 -38.20 -9.09
N GLY A 26 -22.39 -37.05 -8.49
CA GLY A 26 -21.87 -35.86 -9.16
C GLY A 26 -20.35 -35.78 -8.97
N HIS A 27 -19.63 -35.38 -10.00
CA HIS A 27 -18.18 -35.20 -9.99
C HIS A 27 -17.87 -33.73 -10.22
N VAL A 28 -17.28 -33.07 -9.24
CA VAL A 28 -16.78 -31.71 -9.36
C VAL A 28 -15.28 -31.75 -9.54
N TYR A 29 -14.81 -31.14 -10.62
CA TYR A 29 -13.40 -31.00 -10.90
C TYR A 29 -12.93 -29.59 -10.66
N VAL A 30 -11.84 -29.45 -9.93
CA VAL A 30 -11.17 -28.18 -9.63
C VAL A 30 -9.83 -28.16 -10.34
N ALA A 31 -9.67 -27.30 -11.33
CA ALA A 31 -8.37 -26.99 -11.92
C ALA A 31 -7.68 -25.90 -11.10
N LEU A 32 -6.50 -26.21 -10.58
CA LEU A 32 -5.68 -25.32 -9.77
C LEU A 32 -4.68 -24.55 -10.65
N PRO A 33 -4.20 -23.38 -10.20
CA PRO A 33 -3.15 -22.62 -10.90
C PRO A 33 -1.85 -23.39 -11.11
N THR A 34 -1.61 -24.43 -10.30
CA THR A 34 -0.47 -25.34 -10.46
C THR A 34 -0.58 -26.27 -11.68
N GLY A 35 -1.67 -26.19 -12.45
CA GLY A 35 -1.99 -27.11 -13.55
C GLY A 35 -2.54 -28.46 -13.09
N ARG A 36 -2.63 -28.69 -11.78
CA ARG A 36 -3.22 -29.91 -11.21
C ARG A 36 -4.75 -29.83 -11.25
N ARG A 37 -5.40 -30.94 -11.57
CA ARG A 37 -6.86 -31.09 -11.47
C ARG A 37 -7.18 -32.02 -10.31
N GLN A 38 -8.07 -31.59 -9.43
CA GLN A 38 -8.61 -32.40 -8.35
C GLN A 38 -10.06 -32.78 -8.70
N MET A 39 -10.46 -34.00 -8.37
CA MET A 39 -11.83 -34.48 -8.54
C MET A 39 -12.42 -34.78 -7.18
N VAL A 40 -13.64 -34.30 -6.95
CA VAL A 40 -14.44 -34.59 -5.77
C VAL A 40 -15.73 -35.24 -6.23
N SER A 41 -15.97 -36.46 -5.78
CA SER A 41 -17.24 -37.14 -5.99
C SER A 41 -18.20 -36.80 -4.85
N VAL A 42 -19.43 -36.45 -5.21
CA VAL A 42 -20.51 -36.06 -4.31
C VAL A 42 -21.67 -37.03 -4.55
N PRO A 43 -22.08 -37.80 -3.53
CA PRO A 43 -23.20 -38.72 -3.69
C PRO A 43 -24.52 -37.92 -3.73
N LEU A 44 -25.34 -38.19 -4.75
CA LEU A 44 -26.55 -37.41 -5.05
C LEU A 44 -27.74 -37.78 -4.17
N ASP A 45 -27.64 -38.85 -3.38
CA ASP A 45 -28.63 -39.23 -2.36
C ASP A 45 -28.59 -38.28 -1.15
N GLY A 46 -27.39 -37.78 -0.81
CA GLY A 46 -27.16 -36.82 0.27
C GLY A 46 -27.04 -35.37 -0.19
N THR A 47 -26.72 -35.11 -1.46
CA THR A 47 -26.60 -33.76 -2.01
C THR A 47 -27.19 -33.73 -3.42
N PRO A 48 -28.44 -33.26 -3.59
CA PRO A 48 -29.10 -33.24 -4.89
C PRO A 48 -28.26 -32.54 -5.96
N GLU A 49 -28.36 -33.00 -7.21
CA GLU A 49 -27.66 -32.41 -8.35
C GLU A 49 -27.85 -30.88 -8.45
N ALA A 50 -29.05 -30.38 -8.13
CA ALA A 50 -29.34 -28.95 -8.13
C ALA A 50 -28.45 -28.16 -7.15
N GLU A 51 -28.09 -28.75 -6.00
CA GLU A 51 -27.21 -28.13 -5.02
C GLU A 51 -25.76 -28.17 -5.48
N VAL A 52 -25.30 -29.29 -6.05
CA VAL A 52 -23.95 -29.40 -6.66
C VAL A 52 -23.79 -28.38 -7.78
N ARG A 53 -24.77 -28.29 -8.67
CA ARG A 53 -24.77 -27.33 -9.77
C ARG A 53 -24.80 -25.89 -9.29
N LYS A 54 -25.62 -25.58 -8.27
CA LYS A 54 -25.67 -24.25 -7.67
C LYS A 54 -24.31 -23.87 -7.10
N PHE A 55 -23.66 -24.77 -6.36
CA PHE A 55 -22.31 -24.53 -5.84
C PHE A 55 -21.31 -24.23 -6.96
N VAL A 56 -21.31 -25.01 -8.04
CA VAL A 56 -20.41 -24.80 -9.19
C VAL A 56 -20.62 -23.43 -9.83
N VAL A 57 -21.88 -23.02 -10.02
CA VAL A 57 -22.24 -21.71 -10.56
C VAL A 57 -21.80 -20.58 -9.63
N GLU A 58 -22.03 -20.70 -8.32
CA GLU A 58 -21.64 -19.69 -7.33
C GLU A 58 -20.12 -19.48 -7.32
N VAL A 59 -19.35 -20.57 -7.34
CA VAL A 59 -17.88 -20.48 -7.37
C VAL A 59 -17.38 -19.95 -8.71
N PHE A 60 -17.99 -20.33 -9.83
CA PHE A 60 -17.69 -19.78 -11.15
C PHE A 60 -17.89 -18.26 -11.19
N ASN A 61 -19.05 -17.78 -10.72
CA ASN A 61 -19.34 -16.34 -10.67
C ASN A 61 -18.36 -15.61 -9.76
N ALA A 62 -18.07 -16.15 -8.58
CA ALA A 62 -17.11 -15.55 -7.65
C ALA A 62 -15.67 -15.52 -8.22
N ALA A 63 -15.26 -16.53 -8.99
CA ALA A 63 -13.98 -16.53 -9.70
C ALA A 63 -13.93 -15.48 -10.81
N ALA A 64 -15.03 -15.30 -11.55
CA ALA A 64 -15.16 -14.26 -12.56
C ALA A 64 -15.09 -12.85 -11.94
N ASP A 65 -15.81 -12.61 -10.83
CA ASP A 65 -15.78 -11.35 -10.09
C ASP A 65 -14.39 -11.05 -9.54
N ALA A 66 -13.73 -12.05 -8.94
CA ALA A 66 -12.37 -11.91 -8.43
C ALA A 66 -11.36 -11.58 -9.56
N LYS A 67 -11.54 -12.16 -10.74
CA LYS A 67 -10.72 -11.87 -11.92
C LYS A 67 -10.94 -10.45 -12.43
N ALA A 68 -12.20 -10.01 -12.52
CA ALA A 68 -12.54 -8.64 -12.92
C ALA A 68 -11.96 -7.61 -11.93
N ALA A 69 -12.14 -7.82 -10.63
CA ALA A 69 -11.60 -6.94 -9.59
C ALA A 69 -10.06 -6.86 -9.62
N THR A 70 -9.39 -7.97 -9.93
CA THR A 70 -7.93 -8.00 -10.08
C THR A 70 -7.49 -7.18 -11.29
N ALA A 71 -8.17 -7.33 -12.42
CA ALA A 71 -7.88 -6.57 -13.64
C ALA A 71 -8.12 -5.06 -13.44
N GLU A 72 -9.21 -4.68 -12.78
CA GLU A 72 -9.50 -3.29 -12.44
C GLU A 72 -8.42 -2.69 -11.55
N ARG A 73 -8.02 -3.40 -10.49
CA ARG A 73 -6.93 -2.95 -9.60
C ARG A 73 -5.64 -2.75 -10.37
N GLN A 74 -5.27 -3.68 -11.24
CA GLN A 74 -4.06 -3.56 -12.08
C GLN A 74 -4.14 -2.37 -13.03
N ALA A 75 -5.31 -2.05 -13.56
CA ALA A 75 -5.53 -0.88 -14.41
C ALA A 75 -5.43 0.45 -13.63
N LEU A 76 -5.71 0.46 -12.32
CA LEU A 76 -5.62 1.65 -11.47
C LEU A 76 -4.19 1.96 -11.00
N VAL A 77 -3.30 0.97 -10.95
CA VAL A 77 -1.91 1.16 -10.47
C VAL A 77 -1.17 2.26 -11.24
N PRO A 78 -1.14 2.29 -12.59
CA PRO A 78 -0.41 3.33 -13.33
C PRO A 78 -0.93 4.74 -13.05
N ARG A 79 -2.24 4.88 -12.82
CA ARG A 79 -2.85 6.17 -12.45
C ARG A 79 -2.40 6.59 -11.06
N ALA A 80 -2.48 5.70 -10.07
CA ALA A 80 -2.01 5.98 -8.72
C ALA A 80 -0.51 6.33 -8.67
N GLU A 81 0.32 5.68 -9.50
CA GLU A 81 1.74 6.01 -9.64
C GLU A 81 1.98 7.36 -10.32
N ALA A 82 1.13 7.77 -11.26
CA ALA A 82 1.17 9.11 -11.85
C ALA A 82 0.78 10.18 -10.82
N ASP A 83 -0.34 9.98 -10.12
CA ASP A 83 -0.83 10.88 -9.07
C ASP A 83 0.22 11.04 -7.94
N LEU A 84 0.91 9.95 -7.58
CA LEU A 84 2.01 9.99 -6.61
C LEU A 84 3.20 10.84 -7.11
N ARG A 85 3.59 10.70 -8.38
CA ARG A 85 4.69 11.49 -8.95
C ARG A 85 4.36 12.97 -8.97
N GLU A 86 3.15 13.33 -9.38
CA GLU A 86 2.67 14.71 -9.38
C GLU A 86 2.73 15.32 -7.97
N ALA A 87 2.21 14.61 -6.96
CA ALA A 87 2.26 15.08 -5.57
C ALA A 87 3.70 15.24 -5.03
N VAL A 88 4.63 14.39 -5.45
CA VAL A 88 6.06 14.51 -5.09
C VAL A 88 6.68 15.73 -5.77
N GLU A 89 6.38 15.97 -7.04
CA GLU A 89 6.87 17.15 -7.78
C GLU A 89 6.35 18.45 -7.15
N ASP A 90 5.05 18.52 -6.83
CA ASP A 90 4.42 19.68 -6.18
C ASP A 90 5.05 20.03 -4.82
N THR A 91 5.55 19.03 -4.09
CA THR A 91 6.14 19.22 -2.77
C THR A 91 7.67 19.36 -2.80
N ALA A 92 8.32 19.10 -3.94
CA ALA A 92 9.77 19.08 -4.06
C ALA A 92 10.41 20.44 -3.75
N GLU A 93 9.86 21.53 -4.28
CA GLU A 93 10.37 22.89 -4.03
C GLU A 93 10.23 23.29 -2.56
N GLN A 94 9.12 22.89 -1.92
CA GLN A 94 8.89 23.15 -0.50
C GLN A 94 9.89 22.39 0.37
N GLU A 95 10.16 21.13 0.07
CA GLU A 95 11.16 20.32 0.77
C GLU A 95 12.58 20.83 0.54
N GLU A 96 12.90 21.35 -0.65
CA GLU A 96 14.17 22.01 -0.89
C GLU A 96 14.31 23.32 -0.09
N ALA A 97 13.27 24.15 -0.07
CA ALA A 97 13.27 25.39 0.71
C ALA A 97 13.44 25.12 2.22
N ARG A 98 12.78 24.09 2.75
CA ARG A 98 12.94 23.64 4.15
C ARG A 98 14.37 23.21 4.44
N ARG A 99 15.00 22.43 3.56
CA ARG A 99 16.40 22.01 3.69
C ARG A 99 17.36 23.21 3.68
N ARG A 100 17.20 24.13 2.72
CA ARG A 100 18.02 25.35 2.65
C ARG A 100 17.87 26.21 3.92
N LEU A 101 16.66 26.35 4.45
CA LEU A 101 16.42 27.07 5.69
C LEU A 101 17.12 26.40 6.88
N ALA A 102 17.00 25.08 7.01
CA ALA A 102 17.66 24.32 8.07
C ALA A 102 19.18 24.49 8.04
N ASP A 103 19.79 24.45 6.86
CA ASP A 103 21.22 24.67 6.66
C ASP A 103 21.65 26.08 7.08
N VAL A 104 20.89 27.10 6.70
CA VAL A 104 21.17 28.50 7.09
C VAL A 104 21.08 28.65 8.60
N LEU A 105 20.04 28.09 9.24
CA LEU A 105 19.88 28.13 10.69
C LEU A 105 21.01 27.40 11.41
N ALA A 106 21.44 26.24 10.91
CA ALA A 106 22.56 25.49 11.46
C ALA A 106 23.87 26.29 11.37
N ARG A 107 24.14 26.93 10.21
CA ARG A 107 25.31 27.79 10.03
C ARG A 107 25.30 28.99 10.95
N GLN A 108 24.15 29.68 11.09
CA GLN A 108 24.03 30.81 12.02
C GLN A 108 24.22 30.38 13.47
N LYS A 109 23.69 29.23 13.87
CA LYS A 109 23.88 28.69 15.23
C LYS A 109 25.34 28.37 15.52
N ALA A 110 26.08 27.89 14.52
CA ALA A 110 27.50 27.55 14.65
C ALA A 110 28.44 28.76 14.52
N ASP A 111 27.97 29.91 14.03
CA ASP A 111 28.82 31.08 13.81
C ASP A 111 29.14 31.79 15.13
N THR A 112 30.37 31.57 15.60
CA THR A 112 30.91 32.15 16.84
C THR A 112 31.09 33.67 16.76
N ARG A 113 31.07 34.26 15.57
CA ARG A 113 31.18 35.72 15.39
C ARG A 113 29.90 36.44 15.76
N ILE A 114 28.73 35.81 15.61
CA ILE A 114 27.43 36.40 15.94
C ILE A 114 27.31 36.78 17.43
N PRO A 115 27.60 35.90 18.40
CA PRO A 115 27.58 36.27 19.81
C PRO A 115 28.70 37.26 20.20
N GLY A 116 29.81 37.29 19.45
CA GLY A 116 30.85 38.32 19.58
C GLY A 116 30.34 39.71 19.19
N ALA A 117 29.86 39.85 17.96
CA ALA A 117 29.32 41.09 17.42
C ALA A 117 28.12 41.63 18.22
N ARG A 118 27.26 40.74 18.75
CA ARG A 118 26.16 41.15 19.65
C ARG A 118 26.68 41.79 20.94
N ARG A 119 27.71 41.20 21.56
CA ARG A 119 28.35 41.79 22.75
C ARG A 119 29.01 43.12 22.44
N GLU A 120 29.75 43.22 21.34
CA GLU A 120 30.38 44.47 20.92
C GLU A 120 29.37 45.58 20.68
N LEU A 121 28.22 45.25 20.05
CA LEU A 121 27.12 46.19 19.84
C LEU A 121 26.50 46.66 21.16
N ASP A 122 26.25 45.75 22.10
CA ASP A 122 25.71 46.11 23.41
C ASP A 122 26.69 46.98 24.20
N GLU A 123 27.97 46.64 24.21
CA GLU A 123 29.00 47.47 24.84
C GLU A 123 29.09 48.86 24.20
N ALA A 124 28.95 48.97 22.87
CA ALA A 124 28.92 50.24 22.17
C ALA A 124 27.70 51.09 22.57
N ARG A 125 26.52 50.47 22.67
CA ARG A 125 25.29 51.12 23.15
C ARG A 125 25.44 51.61 24.59
N ASP A 126 26.07 50.83 25.45
CA ASP A 126 26.27 51.18 26.86
C ASP A 126 27.31 52.31 27.03
N ARG A 127 28.37 52.31 26.19
CA ARG A 127 29.29 53.45 26.08
C ARG A 127 28.55 54.73 25.66
N TRP A 128 27.69 54.63 24.66
CA TRP A 128 26.90 55.78 24.19
C TRP A 128 25.95 56.32 25.27
N GLN A 129 25.28 55.44 26.00
CA GLN A 129 24.40 55.82 27.10
C GLN A 129 25.16 56.56 28.21
N ARG A 130 26.36 56.09 28.57
CA ARG A 130 27.20 56.78 29.57
C ARG A 130 27.58 58.20 29.13
N LEU A 131 27.80 58.40 27.83
CA LEU A 131 28.19 59.71 27.28
C LEU A 131 27.00 60.67 27.10
N THR A 132 25.83 60.14 26.74
CA THR A 132 24.69 60.97 26.28
C THR A 132 23.45 60.90 27.20
N GLY A 133 23.47 60.02 28.20
CA GLY A 133 22.32 59.74 29.07
C GLY A 133 21.19 58.95 28.40
N ARG A 134 21.29 58.64 27.10
CA ARG A 134 20.27 57.88 26.34
C ARG A 134 20.90 56.67 25.65
N ARG A 135 20.23 55.51 25.71
CA ARG A 135 20.68 54.29 25.02
C ARG A 135 20.07 54.24 23.61
N PRO A 136 20.86 54.02 22.55
CA PRO A 136 20.34 53.81 21.21
C PRO A 136 19.63 52.45 21.11
N VAL A 137 18.51 52.41 20.38
CA VAL A 137 17.74 51.19 20.10
C VAL A 137 18.35 50.44 18.94
#